data_AF-A0A9D4LN65-F1
#
_entry.id   AF-A0A9D4LN65-F1
#
_cell.length_a   1.000
_cell.length_b   1.000
_cell.length_c   1.000
_cell.angle_alpha   90.00
_cell.angle_beta   90.00
_cell.angle_gamma   90.00
#
_symmetry.space_group_name_H-M   'P 1'
#
loop_
_entity.id
_entity.type
_entity.pdbx_description
1 polymer ?
#
loop_
_entity_poly.entity_id
_entity_poly.type
_entity_poly.pdbx_seq_one_letter_code
_entity_poly.pdbx_strand_id
1 'polypeptide(L)'
;MFLFITAHEHKKGGSKQPKASTSINEDVKKVFNEAYSISMNNIITKPMHNLFGESAKAKVAKCCRNNVNLNSEFSAFIQDTFQHTSAATSNEREKIFNKLHTFRTTPSEISKLTLIIKDAGTTDLSDKDINDFLQAFCLELVGEIFSSLTSLAQKSFETTSEVISDNDTKVLFYICGFIIGALMKKYGKITNRSTRDTKMSVAKNLVSRTTEKTFTEKYSAMYKYKDRGGLKKPCDDFFFMVREFENVVRKQVNHTQIHAKSFLKTELMDNIMDSFMVKHYSAILFESEDDEESEKEHYLEDCIDYFLTVRGFAVAKLVNKQTAQSAKENKKTSASLRDALKTLNVNQKSVNKNSGATRK
;
A
#
# COMPACT_ATOMS: atom_id res chain seq x y z
N MET A 1 -7.24 27.88 -4.01
CA MET A 1 -7.98 26.94 -3.18
C MET A 1 -6.96 26.28 -2.27
N PHE A 2 -6.81 26.78 -1.04
CA PHE A 2 -5.79 26.34 -0.09
C PHE A 2 -6.39 25.23 0.78
N LEU A 3 -5.85 24.02 0.70
CA LEU A 3 -6.12 22.95 1.66
C LEU A 3 -5.09 23.09 2.79
N PHE A 4 -5.56 23.55 3.95
CA PHE A 4 -4.83 23.46 5.21
C PHE A 4 -4.76 21.99 5.63
N ILE A 5 -3.55 21.47 5.81
CA ILE A 5 -3.33 20.19 6.50
C ILE A 5 -2.73 20.55 7.85
N THR A 6 -3.52 20.33 8.90
CA THR A 6 -3.13 20.51 10.31
C THR A 6 -2.04 19.51 10.69
N ALA A 7 -1.02 20.05 11.36
CA ALA A 7 0.12 19.32 11.89
C ALA A 7 -0.24 18.60 13.18
N HIS A 8 0.17 17.34 13.32
CA HIS A 8 0.38 16.72 14.63
C HIS A 8 1.73 16.01 14.64
N GLU A 9 2.66 16.55 15.43
CA GLU A 9 3.94 15.96 15.77
C GLU A 9 3.79 14.99 16.94
N HIS A 10 4.30 13.76 16.81
CA HIS A 10 4.77 13.00 17.97
C HIS A 10 6.23 12.59 17.77
N LYS A 11 7.07 13.02 18.72
CA LYS A 11 8.52 12.77 18.78
C LYS A 11 8.82 11.40 19.40
N LYS A 12 9.72 10.69 18.71
CA LYS A 12 10.83 9.83 19.19
C LYS A 12 10.50 8.50 19.91
N GLY A 13 10.69 7.42 19.16
CA GLY A 13 11.28 6.16 19.65
C GLY A 13 12.25 5.63 18.59
N GLY A 14 13.54 5.54 18.92
CA GLY A 14 14.58 5.13 17.99
C GLY A 14 14.50 3.63 17.67
N SER A 15 13.90 3.29 16.53
CA SER A 15 14.11 2.00 15.87
C SER A 15 14.89 2.24 14.58
N LYS A 16 15.86 1.36 14.31
CA LYS A 16 16.73 1.42 13.12
C LYS A 16 15.86 1.47 11.86
N GLN A 17 15.92 2.59 11.15
CA GLN A 17 15.27 2.74 9.85
C GLN A 17 15.69 1.59 8.92
N PRO A 18 14.75 0.96 8.21
CA PRO A 18 15.10 0.10 7.10
C PRO A 18 15.86 0.96 6.07
N LYS A 19 16.98 0.46 5.57
CA LYS A 19 17.78 1.13 4.55
C LYS A 19 16.86 1.48 3.38
N ALA A 20 16.63 2.78 3.18
CA ALA A 20 15.89 3.31 2.05
C ALA A 20 16.49 2.74 0.76
N SER A 21 15.71 1.91 0.08
CA SER A 21 15.92 1.54 -1.32
C SER A 21 16.03 2.83 -2.15
N THR A 22 17.04 2.90 -3.03
CA THR A 22 17.19 3.78 -4.21
C THR A 22 16.57 5.19 -4.10
N SER A 23 17.42 6.23 -4.07
CA SER A 23 16.99 7.60 -3.78
C SER A 23 15.81 8.03 -4.66
N ILE A 24 14.78 8.65 -4.07
CA ILE A 24 13.64 9.29 -4.76
C ILE A 24 14.06 10.14 -5.97
N ASN A 25 15.29 10.65 -5.98
CA ASN A 25 15.84 11.43 -7.07
C ASN A 25 15.99 10.61 -8.36
N GLU A 26 16.27 9.30 -8.24
CA GLU A 26 16.29 8.37 -9.37
C GLU A 26 14.87 8.10 -9.89
N ASP A 27 13.88 8.00 -9.00
CA ASP A 27 12.50 7.77 -9.40
C ASP A 27 11.86 9.02 -10.01
N VAL A 28 12.17 10.20 -9.47
CA VAL A 28 11.80 11.49 -10.06
C VAL A 28 12.40 11.63 -11.46
N LYS A 29 13.67 11.26 -11.66
CA LYS A 29 14.30 11.23 -12.99
C LYS A 29 13.56 10.32 -13.97
N LYS A 30 13.09 9.14 -13.52
CA LYS A 30 12.34 8.21 -14.38
C LYS A 30 10.99 8.78 -14.81
N VAL A 31 10.27 9.49 -13.94
CA VAL A 31 8.94 10.02 -14.25
C VAL A 31 8.93 11.42 -14.87
N PHE A 32 10.02 12.19 -14.72
CA PHE A 32 10.04 13.60 -15.07
C PHE A 32 9.59 13.88 -16.51
N ASN A 33 10.12 13.13 -17.49
CA ASN A 33 9.81 13.39 -18.90
C ASN A 33 8.34 13.16 -19.25
N GLU A 34 7.72 12.16 -18.61
CA GLU A 34 6.30 11.86 -18.77
C GLU A 34 5.45 12.95 -18.10
N ALA A 35 5.74 13.28 -16.84
CA ALA A 35 5.06 14.33 -16.10
C ALA A 35 5.20 15.71 -16.78
N TYR A 36 6.37 16.03 -17.32
CA TYR A 36 6.63 17.23 -18.12
C TYR A 36 5.74 17.29 -19.35
N SER A 37 5.67 16.19 -20.11
CA SER A 37 4.88 16.11 -21.33
C SER A 37 3.38 16.24 -21.04
N ILE A 38 2.89 15.57 -19.99
CA ILE A 38 1.49 15.65 -19.55
C ILE A 38 1.17 17.09 -19.10
N SER A 39 2.00 17.69 -18.26
CA SER A 39 1.80 19.05 -17.76
C SER A 39 1.73 20.08 -18.88
N MET A 40 2.64 19.99 -19.86
CA MET A 40 2.60 20.86 -21.04
C MET A 40 1.32 20.65 -21.86
N ASN A 41 0.91 19.40 -22.07
CA ASN A 41 -0.32 19.08 -22.79
C ASN A 41 -1.56 19.62 -22.07
N ASN A 42 -1.64 19.48 -20.75
CA ASN A 42 -2.76 20.00 -19.96
C ASN A 42 -2.85 21.53 -20.07
N ILE A 43 -1.72 22.23 -20.03
CA ILE A 43 -1.70 23.69 -20.19
C ILE A 43 -2.11 24.11 -21.60
N ILE A 44 -1.69 23.37 -22.64
CA ILE A 44 -2.05 23.64 -24.04
C ILE A 44 -3.54 23.37 -24.30
N THR A 45 -4.10 22.31 -23.72
CA THR A 45 -5.45 21.80 -24.06
C THR A 45 -6.57 22.31 -23.17
N LYS A 46 -6.26 23.05 -22.08
CA LYS A 46 -7.27 23.55 -21.13
C LYS A 46 -8.37 24.38 -21.87
N PRO A 47 -9.64 23.93 -21.84
CA PRO A 47 -10.69 24.38 -22.76
C PRO A 47 -11.13 25.84 -22.56
N MET A 48 -10.90 26.42 -21.38
CA MET A 48 -11.18 27.83 -21.09
C MET A 48 -10.40 28.82 -21.97
N HIS A 49 -9.31 28.38 -22.61
CA HIS A 49 -8.47 29.24 -23.42
C HIS A 49 -8.78 29.19 -24.92
N ASN A 50 -9.52 28.18 -25.41
CA ASN A 50 -9.73 27.99 -26.85
C ASN A 50 -10.92 28.77 -27.44
N LEU A 51 -11.72 29.45 -26.61
CA LEU A 51 -12.87 30.24 -27.08
C LEU A 51 -12.48 31.61 -27.67
N PHE A 52 -11.27 32.11 -27.40
CA PHE A 52 -10.81 33.45 -27.81
C PHE A 52 -9.46 33.46 -28.54
N GLY A 53 -9.03 32.32 -29.08
CA GLY A 53 -7.71 32.13 -29.69
C GLY A 53 -6.66 31.61 -28.71
N GLU A 54 -5.46 31.28 -29.21
CA GLU A 54 -4.43 30.65 -28.40
C GLU A 54 -3.92 31.58 -27.27
N SER A 55 -4.03 31.13 -26.01
CA SER A 55 -3.54 31.91 -24.86
C SER A 55 -2.02 32.04 -24.85
N ALA A 56 -1.51 33.13 -24.27
CA ALA A 56 -0.07 33.32 -24.08
C ALA A 56 0.58 32.12 -23.34
N LYS A 57 -0.11 31.54 -22.34
CA LYS A 57 0.33 30.34 -21.62
C LYS A 57 0.47 29.12 -22.53
N ALA A 58 -0.47 28.92 -23.47
CA ALA A 58 -0.41 27.82 -24.42
C ALA A 58 0.75 28.00 -25.42
N LYS A 59 1.01 29.24 -25.87
CA LYS A 59 2.17 29.56 -26.73
C LYS A 59 3.49 29.27 -26.02
N VAL A 60 3.64 29.71 -24.78
CA VAL A 60 4.84 29.40 -23.96
C VAL A 60 4.98 27.89 -23.78
N ALA A 61 3.91 27.18 -23.41
CA ALA A 61 3.93 25.73 -23.23
C ALA A 61 4.36 24.97 -24.50
N LYS A 62 3.90 25.38 -25.69
CA LYS A 62 4.35 24.80 -26.97
C LYS A 62 5.82 25.06 -27.23
N CYS A 63 6.31 26.27 -26.96
CA CYS A 63 7.73 26.61 -27.09
C CYS A 63 8.58 25.73 -26.16
N CYS A 64 8.23 25.66 -24.87
CA CYS A 64 8.94 24.85 -23.89
C CYS A 64 8.90 23.35 -24.21
N ARG A 65 7.79 22.83 -24.75
CA ARG A 65 7.69 21.42 -25.15
C ARG A 65 8.65 21.05 -26.28
N ASN A 66 8.85 21.96 -27.23
CA ASN A 66 9.66 21.71 -28.42
C ASN A 66 11.16 22.01 -28.21
N ASN A 67 11.53 22.60 -27.07
CA ASN A 67 12.89 22.99 -26.77
C ASN A 67 13.54 22.05 -25.74
N VAL A 68 14.53 21.28 -26.18
CA VAL A 68 15.24 20.29 -25.35
C VAL A 68 16.03 20.95 -24.22
N ASN A 69 16.59 22.15 -24.43
CA ASN A 69 17.36 22.86 -23.41
C ASN A 69 16.46 23.30 -22.25
N LEU A 70 15.24 23.76 -22.55
CA LEU A 70 14.26 24.12 -21.52
C LEU A 70 13.85 22.91 -20.68
N ASN A 71 13.64 21.74 -21.32
CA ASN A 71 13.37 20.50 -20.57
C ASN A 71 14.51 20.16 -19.58
N SER A 72 15.77 20.31 -19.99
CA SER A 72 16.91 20.05 -19.10
C SER A 72 17.00 21.04 -17.93
N GLU A 73 16.72 22.33 -18.15
CA GLU A 73 16.70 23.34 -17.09
C GLU A 73 15.60 23.05 -16.06
N PHE A 74 14.39 22.71 -16.53
CA PHE A 74 13.30 22.31 -15.64
C PHE A 74 13.60 20.98 -14.91
N SER A 75 14.30 20.05 -15.55
CA SER A 75 14.70 18.79 -14.92
C SER A 75 15.68 19.02 -13.79
N ALA A 76 16.69 19.87 -14.01
CA ALA A 76 17.67 20.24 -12.98
C ALA A 76 17.00 20.90 -11.78
N PHE A 77 16.08 21.84 -12.03
CA PHE A 77 15.31 22.51 -10.99
C PHE A 77 14.47 21.53 -10.15
N ILE A 78 13.75 20.62 -10.80
CA ILE A 78 12.94 19.61 -10.09
C ILE A 78 13.83 18.64 -9.30
N GLN A 79 14.97 18.23 -9.85
CA GLN A 79 15.90 17.36 -9.13
C GLN A 79 16.45 18.01 -7.86
N ASP A 80 16.78 19.31 -7.90
CA ASP A 80 17.21 20.08 -6.71
C ASP A 80 16.07 20.20 -5.68
N THR A 81 14.85 20.44 -6.16
CA THR A 81 13.65 20.52 -5.31
C THR A 81 13.44 19.23 -4.51
N PHE A 82 13.58 18.08 -5.16
CA PHE A 82 13.42 16.75 -4.55
C PHE A 82 14.69 16.22 -3.88
N GLN A 83 15.81 16.94 -3.98
CA GLN A 83 17.10 16.51 -3.42
C GLN A 83 17.01 16.36 -1.89
N HIS A 84 17.43 15.18 -1.41
CA HIS A 84 17.45 14.78 0.01
C HIS A 84 16.08 14.64 0.71
N THR A 85 14.99 14.44 -0.04
CA THR A 85 13.64 14.33 0.54
C THR A 85 12.94 13.08 0.05
N SER A 86 12.53 12.14 0.94
CA SER A 86 11.90 10.88 0.50
C SER A 86 10.43 11.00 0.09
N ALA A 87 9.82 12.18 0.31
CA ALA A 87 8.39 12.47 0.12
C ALA A 87 7.39 11.51 0.81
N ALA A 88 7.89 10.61 1.66
CA ALA A 88 7.10 9.61 2.34
C ALA A 88 6.21 10.24 3.42
N THR A 89 6.74 11.22 4.15
CA THR A 89 6.05 11.89 5.25
C THR A 89 5.44 13.23 4.82
N SER A 90 4.40 13.67 5.53
CA SER A 90 3.79 14.99 5.29
C SER A 90 4.77 16.14 5.48
N ASN A 91 5.69 16.04 6.46
CA ASN A 91 6.73 17.04 6.69
C ASN A 91 7.73 17.12 5.51
N GLU A 92 8.08 15.98 4.90
CA GLU A 92 8.93 15.99 3.70
C GLU A 92 8.21 16.56 2.48
N ARG A 93 6.92 16.28 2.31
CA ARG A 93 6.10 16.91 1.26
C ARG A 93 6.00 18.42 1.47
N GLU A 94 5.82 18.86 2.71
CA GLU A 94 5.79 20.28 3.06
C GLU A 94 7.13 20.97 2.74
N LYS A 95 8.27 20.32 2.99
CA LYS A 95 9.59 20.83 2.57
C LYS A 95 9.72 20.98 1.06
N ILE A 96 9.19 20.03 0.28
CA ILE A 96 9.13 20.12 -1.19
C ILE A 96 8.27 21.32 -1.61
N PHE A 97 7.09 21.50 -1.02
CA PHE A 97 6.22 22.63 -1.30
C PHE A 97 6.84 23.97 -0.90
N ASN A 98 7.56 24.03 0.23
CA ASN A 98 8.27 25.23 0.67
C ASN A 98 9.42 25.59 -0.28
N LYS A 99 10.21 24.61 -0.74
CA LYS A 99 11.24 24.85 -1.77
C LYS A 99 10.62 25.35 -3.08
N LEU A 100 9.53 24.72 -3.52
CA LEU A 100 8.79 25.13 -4.71
C LEU A 100 8.21 26.55 -4.56
N HIS A 101 7.69 26.88 -3.38
CA HIS A 101 7.17 28.20 -3.06
C HIS A 101 8.28 29.24 -3.10
N THR A 102 9.40 29.00 -2.41
CA THR A 102 10.58 29.88 -2.42
C THR A 102 11.01 30.18 -3.85
N PHE A 103 11.13 29.16 -4.70
CA PHE A 103 11.47 29.34 -6.11
C PHE A 103 10.45 30.21 -6.86
N ARG A 104 9.15 29.91 -6.70
CA ARG A 104 8.05 30.67 -7.32
C ARG A 104 7.94 32.11 -6.83
N THR A 105 8.57 32.46 -5.72
CA THR A 105 8.58 33.81 -5.16
C THR A 105 9.92 34.53 -5.29
N THR A 106 10.99 33.83 -5.69
CA THR A 106 12.34 34.40 -5.79
C THR A 106 12.52 35.11 -7.14
N PRO A 107 12.66 36.45 -7.17
CA PRO A 107 12.67 37.19 -8.43
C PRO A 107 13.83 36.84 -9.35
N SER A 108 15.01 36.50 -8.81
CA SER A 108 16.20 36.17 -9.60
C SER A 108 16.05 34.87 -10.40
N GLU A 109 15.46 33.84 -9.79
CA GLU A 109 15.23 32.54 -10.44
C GLU A 109 14.17 32.64 -11.55
N ILE A 110 13.08 33.35 -11.27
CA ILE A 110 12.01 33.59 -12.25
C ILE A 110 12.55 34.43 -13.42
N SER A 111 13.35 35.45 -13.14
CA SER A 111 13.94 36.31 -14.18
C SER A 111 14.89 35.51 -15.09
N LYS A 112 15.70 34.61 -14.51
CA LYS A 112 16.59 33.75 -15.27
C LYS A 112 15.82 32.83 -16.23
N LEU A 113 14.78 32.14 -15.73
CA LEU A 113 13.96 31.28 -16.58
C LEU A 113 13.14 32.05 -17.62
N THR A 114 12.67 33.24 -17.27
CA THR A 114 11.96 34.12 -18.20
C THR A 114 12.86 34.50 -19.37
N LEU A 115 14.13 34.81 -19.10
CA LEU A 115 15.11 35.11 -20.14
C LEU A 115 15.35 33.90 -21.06
N ILE A 116 15.56 32.71 -20.49
CA ILE A 116 15.78 31.48 -21.26
C ILE A 116 14.56 31.14 -22.14
N ILE A 117 13.34 31.33 -21.61
CA ILE A 117 12.09 31.10 -22.37
C ILE A 117 11.94 32.12 -23.51
N LYS A 118 12.28 33.39 -23.27
CA LYS A 118 12.29 34.41 -24.34
C LYS A 118 13.28 34.06 -25.44
N ASP A 119 14.50 33.69 -25.07
CA ASP A 119 15.56 33.29 -26.01
C ASP A 119 15.18 32.03 -26.81
N ALA A 120 14.31 31.18 -26.25
CA ALA A 120 13.78 30.00 -26.92
C ALA A 120 12.68 30.28 -27.97
N GLY A 121 12.23 31.54 -28.11
CA GLY A 121 11.33 31.96 -29.20
C GLY A 121 9.99 32.58 -28.77
N THR A 122 9.88 33.11 -27.54
CA THR A 122 8.67 33.83 -27.07
C THR A 122 8.95 35.32 -26.81
N THR A 123 9.76 35.95 -27.65
CA THR A 123 10.17 37.36 -27.50
C THR A 123 9.00 38.35 -27.63
N ASP A 124 7.90 37.93 -28.25
CA ASP A 124 6.66 38.68 -28.41
C ASP A 124 5.77 38.70 -27.15
N LEU A 125 6.06 37.85 -26.16
CA LEU A 125 5.27 37.73 -24.93
C LEU A 125 5.84 38.57 -23.79
N SER A 126 4.95 39.08 -22.93
CA SER A 126 5.36 39.88 -21.77
C SER A 126 5.97 39.00 -20.67
N ASP A 127 6.82 39.59 -19.83
CA ASP A 127 7.38 38.88 -18.66
C ASP A 127 6.29 38.38 -17.72
N LYS A 128 5.17 39.12 -17.66
CA LYS A 128 3.99 38.72 -16.88
C LYS A 128 3.37 37.44 -17.42
N ASP A 129 3.23 37.30 -18.73
CA ASP A 129 2.65 36.09 -19.35
C ASP A 129 3.52 34.86 -19.10
N ILE A 130 4.84 35.01 -19.18
CA ILE A 130 5.80 33.94 -18.93
C ILE A 130 5.82 33.56 -17.45
N ASN A 131 5.76 34.53 -16.54
CA ASN A 131 5.64 34.26 -15.11
C ASN A 131 4.32 33.54 -14.80
N ASP A 132 3.20 34.01 -15.34
CA ASP A 132 1.88 33.38 -15.14
C ASP A 132 1.84 31.93 -15.69
N PHE A 133 2.63 31.63 -16.73
CA PHE A 133 2.90 30.28 -17.20
C PHE A 133 3.74 29.49 -16.18
N LEU A 134 4.90 30.00 -15.75
CA LEU A 134 5.80 29.34 -14.80
C LEU A 134 5.07 28.97 -13.49
N GLN A 135 4.24 29.88 -12.96
CA GLN A 135 3.45 29.64 -11.76
C GLN A 135 2.49 28.46 -11.92
N ALA A 136 1.80 28.39 -13.07
CA ALA A 136 0.86 27.31 -13.37
C ALA A 136 1.60 25.99 -13.64
N PHE A 137 2.69 26.06 -14.41
CA PHE A 137 3.49 24.91 -14.80
C PHE A 137 4.15 24.23 -13.60
N CYS A 138 4.75 24.98 -12.69
CA CYS A 138 5.37 24.42 -11.48
C CYS A 138 4.37 23.66 -10.60
N LEU A 139 3.13 24.15 -10.47
CA LEU A 139 2.08 23.49 -9.70
C LEU A 139 1.59 22.22 -10.38
N GLU A 140 1.32 22.28 -11.68
CA GLU A 140 0.86 21.14 -12.48
C GLU A 140 1.94 20.03 -12.48
N LEU A 141 3.19 20.39 -12.76
CA LEU A 141 4.32 19.46 -12.86
C LEU A 141 4.55 18.69 -11.57
N VAL A 142 4.52 19.36 -10.42
CA VAL A 142 4.71 18.69 -9.13
C VAL A 142 3.55 17.76 -8.82
N GLY A 143 2.31 18.14 -9.16
CA GLY A 143 1.14 17.28 -9.04
C GLY A 143 1.25 16.01 -9.90
N GLU A 144 1.69 16.16 -11.15
CA GLU A 144 1.91 15.03 -12.06
C GLU A 144 3.06 14.13 -11.59
N ILE A 145 4.18 14.69 -11.11
CA ILE A 145 5.28 13.90 -10.54
C ILE A 145 4.79 13.06 -9.35
N PHE A 146 4.03 13.65 -8.42
CA PHE A 146 3.47 12.88 -7.31
C PHE A 146 2.51 11.78 -7.78
N SER A 147 1.69 12.07 -8.78
CA SER A 147 0.76 11.10 -9.36
C SER A 147 1.50 9.95 -10.04
N SER A 148 2.54 10.25 -10.83
CA SER A 148 3.38 9.26 -11.49
C SER A 148 4.22 8.44 -10.51
N LEU A 149 4.76 9.05 -9.44
CA LEU A 149 5.45 8.34 -8.37
C LEU A 149 4.49 7.40 -7.62
N THR A 150 3.25 7.83 -7.38
CA THR A 150 2.20 6.98 -6.79
C THR A 150 1.86 5.81 -7.70
N SER A 151 1.75 6.06 -9.01
CA SER A 151 1.53 4.99 -10.01
C SER A 151 2.71 4.03 -10.11
N LEU A 152 3.97 4.51 -10.02
CA LEU A 152 5.15 3.64 -9.95
C LEU A 152 5.17 2.81 -8.65
N ALA A 153 4.82 3.41 -7.52
CA ALA A 153 4.65 2.69 -6.27
C ALA A 153 3.54 1.63 -6.36
N GLN A 154 2.44 1.91 -7.08
CA GLN A 154 1.38 0.95 -7.37
C GLN A 154 1.84 -0.17 -8.32
N LYS A 155 2.55 0.14 -9.42
CA LYS A 155 3.05 -0.85 -10.39
C LYS A 155 4.14 -1.76 -9.80
N SER A 156 5.00 -1.21 -8.94
CA SER A 156 5.96 -1.99 -8.15
C SER A 156 5.25 -2.85 -7.09
N PHE A 157 4.13 -2.38 -6.54
CA PHE A 157 3.22 -3.19 -5.73
C PHE A 157 2.57 -4.32 -6.54
N GLU A 158 2.15 -4.08 -7.79
CA GLU A 158 1.53 -5.08 -8.67
C GLU A 158 2.54 -6.15 -9.14
N THR A 159 3.83 -5.82 -9.26
CA THR A 159 4.89 -6.77 -9.64
C THR A 159 5.43 -7.59 -8.46
N THR A 160 5.11 -7.22 -7.21
CA THR A 160 5.54 -7.95 -5.99
C THR A 160 4.38 -8.47 -5.13
N SER A 161 3.13 -8.11 -5.44
CA SER A 161 1.93 -8.68 -4.80
C SER A 161 1.47 -9.89 -5.59
N GLU A 162 1.52 -11.07 -4.98
CA GLU A 162 0.72 -12.20 -5.44
C GLU A 162 -0.74 -11.75 -5.53
N VAL A 163 -1.21 -11.51 -6.76
CA VAL A 163 -2.60 -11.13 -7.04
C VAL A 163 -3.53 -12.08 -6.28
N ILE A 164 -4.31 -11.52 -5.35
CA ILE A 164 -5.28 -12.30 -4.57
C ILE A 164 -6.23 -12.99 -5.56
N SER A 165 -6.23 -14.33 -5.55
CA SER A 165 -7.06 -15.11 -6.47
C SER A 165 -8.55 -14.83 -6.24
N ASP A 166 -9.39 -15.09 -7.25
CA ASP A 166 -10.85 -14.95 -7.11
C ASP A 166 -11.41 -15.80 -5.96
N ASN A 167 -10.80 -16.95 -5.69
CA ASN A 167 -11.20 -17.81 -4.59
C ASN A 167 -10.81 -17.21 -3.22
N ASP A 168 -9.59 -16.67 -3.10
CA ASP A 168 -9.16 -15.99 -1.88
C ASP A 168 -10.00 -14.73 -1.64
N THR A 169 -10.36 -14.02 -2.71
CA THR A 169 -11.24 -12.84 -2.65
C THR A 169 -12.61 -13.21 -2.08
N LYS A 170 -13.18 -14.35 -2.49
CA LYS A 170 -14.42 -14.91 -1.91
C LYS A 170 -14.25 -15.30 -0.44
N VAL A 171 -13.11 -15.87 -0.07
CA VAL A 171 -12.80 -16.21 1.33
C VAL A 171 -12.68 -14.95 2.18
N LEU A 172 -12.01 -13.90 1.69
CA LEU A 172 -11.92 -12.61 2.37
C LEU A 172 -13.28 -11.98 2.58
N PHE A 173 -14.17 -12.06 1.59
CA PHE A 173 -15.55 -11.60 1.75
C PHE A 173 -16.27 -12.31 2.92
N TYR A 174 -16.06 -13.63 3.06
CA TYR A 174 -16.59 -14.39 4.18
C TYR A 174 -15.96 -13.98 5.52
N ILE A 175 -14.64 -13.76 5.54
CA ILE A 175 -13.90 -13.29 6.72
C ILE A 175 -14.43 -11.93 7.18
N CYS A 176 -14.70 -11.00 6.25
CA CYS A 176 -15.29 -9.71 6.58
C CYS A 176 -16.62 -9.87 7.32
N GLY A 177 -17.52 -10.72 6.81
CA GLY A 177 -18.81 -10.98 7.46
C GLY A 177 -18.67 -11.62 8.84
N PHE A 178 -17.65 -12.45 9.04
CA PHE A 178 -17.29 -13.00 10.35
C PHE A 178 -16.80 -11.92 11.32
N ILE A 179 -15.88 -11.05 10.89
CA ILE A 179 -15.32 -9.97 11.72
C ILE A 179 -16.45 -9.05 12.20
N ILE A 180 -17.34 -8.60 11.30
CA ILE A 180 -18.49 -7.76 11.66
C ILE A 180 -19.35 -8.46 12.72
N GLY A 181 -19.70 -9.72 12.48
CA GLY A 181 -20.51 -10.50 13.43
C GLY A 181 -19.83 -10.67 14.79
N ALA A 182 -18.50 -10.81 14.82
CA ALA A 182 -17.72 -10.91 16.05
C ALA A 182 -17.69 -9.58 16.81
N LEU A 183 -17.47 -8.46 16.12
CA LEU A 183 -17.48 -7.12 16.68
C LEU A 183 -18.86 -6.76 17.26
N MET A 184 -19.94 -7.01 16.52
CA MET A 184 -21.30 -6.78 17.04
C MET A 184 -21.56 -7.61 18.31
N LYS A 185 -21.10 -8.86 18.37
CA LYS A 185 -21.22 -9.69 19.59
C LYS A 185 -20.36 -9.16 20.73
N LYS A 186 -19.13 -8.69 20.45
CA LYS A 186 -18.21 -8.11 21.44
C LYS A 186 -18.82 -6.83 22.03
N TYR A 187 -19.21 -5.91 21.17
CA TYR A 187 -19.76 -4.62 21.58
C TYR A 187 -21.13 -4.76 22.23
N GLY A 188 -21.98 -5.68 21.79
CA GLY A 188 -23.28 -5.94 22.41
C GLY A 188 -23.21 -6.41 23.87
N LYS A 189 -22.06 -6.92 24.33
CA LYS A 189 -21.83 -7.34 25.72
C LYS A 189 -21.34 -6.22 26.64
N ILE A 190 -21.05 -5.03 26.10
CA ILE A 190 -20.61 -3.89 26.89
C ILE A 190 -21.77 -3.45 27.81
N THR A 191 -21.47 -3.29 29.10
CA THR A 191 -22.44 -2.93 30.14
C THR A 191 -22.82 -1.46 30.08
N ASN A 192 -21.86 -0.57 29.81
CA ASN A 192 -22.13 0.85 29.62
C ASN A 192 -22.93 1.05 28.33
N ARG A 193 -24.17 1.52 28.47
CA ARG A 193 -25.10 1.73 27.36
C ARG A 193 -24.59 2.75 26.34
N SER A 194 -24.04 3.88 26.80
CA SER A 194 -23.55 4.93 25.89
C SER A 194 -22.42 4.40 25.03
N THR A 195 -21.38 3.83 25.66
CA THR A 195 -20.24 3.24 24.94
C THR A 195 -20.70 2.12 24.01
N ARG A 196 -21.57 1.23 24.48
CA ARG A 196 -22.12 0.14 23.67
C ARG A 196 -22.80 0.68 22.42
N ASP A 197 -23.66 1.69 22.57
CA ASP A 197 -24.47 2.21 21.47
C ASP A 197 -23.57 2.90 20.42
N THR A 198 -22.51 3.63 20.84
CA THR A 198 -21.47 4.17 19.95
C THR A 198 -20.70 3.07 19.22
N LYS A 199 -20.09 2.11 19.93
CA LYS A 199 -19.31 1.02 19.30
C LYS A 199 -20.18 0.15 18.38
N MET A 200 -21.45 -0.04 18.74
CA MET A 200 -22.42 -0.74 17.90
C MET A 200 -22.79 0.05 16.65
N SER A 201 -22.87 1.38 16.71
CA SER A 201 -23.07 2.24 15.55
C SER A 201 -21.93 2.08 14.55
N VAL A 202 -20.69 2.11 15.04
CA VAL A 202 -19.49 1.86 14.23
C VAL A 202 -19.53 0.50 13.57
N ALA A 203 -19.84 -0.58 14.32
CA ALA A 203 -19.96 -1.92 13.74
C ALA A 203 -21.08 -2.02 12.68
N LYS A 204 -22.13 -1.20 12.76
CA LYS A 204 -23.18 -1.12 11.74
C LYS A 204 -22.74 -0.36 10.48
N ASN A 205 -21.76 0.53 10.55
CA ASN A 205 -21.18 1.20 9.37
C ASN A 205 -20.44 0.21 8.46
N LEU A 206 -19.93 -0.89 9.03
CA LEU A 206 -19.23 -1.95 8.30
C LEU A 206 -20.18 -2.81 7.44
N VAL A 207 -21.49 -2.72 7.68
CA VAL A 207 -22.50 -3.50 6.98
C VAL A 207 -22.98 -2.73 5.75
N SER A 208 -23.10 -3.41 4.61
CA SER A 208 -23.70 -2.83 3.41
C SER A 208 -25.15 -2.39 3.69
N ARG A 209 -25.44 -1.12 3.44
CA ARG A 209 -26.77 -0.50 3.62
C ARG A 209 -27.60 -0.47 2.34
N THR A 210 -26.98 -0.72 1.18
CA THR A 210 -27.58 -0.53 -0.13
C THR A 210 -28.02 -1.84 -0.78
N THR A 211 -29.10 -1.78 -1.54
CA THR A 211 -29.58 -2.84 -2.46
C THR A 211 -29.07 -2.67 -3.88
N GLU A 212 -28.21 -1.68 -4.11
CA GLU A 212 -27.61 -1.35 -5.40
C GLU A 212 -26.47 -2.32 -5.76
N LYS A 213 -26.07 -2.37 -7.04
CA LYS A 213 -24.95 -3.21 -7.50
C LYS A 213 -23.62 -2.68 -6.97
N THR A 214 -23.21 -3.12 -5.79
CA THR A 214 -21.89 -2.82 -5.20
C THR A 214 -20.81 -3.78 -5.73
N PHE A 215 -19.53 -3.45 -5.54
CA PHE A 215 -18.42 -4.35 -5.90
C PHE A 215 -18.56 -5.69 -5.17
N THR A 216 -18.97 -5.65 -3.90
CA THR A 216 -19.18 -6.83 -3.07
C THR A 216 -20.40 -7.68 -3.46
N GLU A 217 -21.37 -7.12 -4.21
CA GLU A 217 -22.62 -7.79 -4.59
C GLU A 217 -22.35 -9.12 -5.31
N LYS A 218 -21.33 -9.16 -6.18
CA LYS A 218 -20.96 -10.34 -6.98
C LYS A 218 -20.54 -11.55 -6.13
N TYR A 219 -20.19 -11.36 -4.86
CA TYR A 219 -19.82 -12.43 -3.94
C TYR A 219 -21.00 -12.90 -3.05
N SER A 220 -22.13 -12.19 -3.11
CA SER A 220 -23.32 -12.45 -2.27
C SER A 220 -24.01 -13.78 -2.57
N ALA A 221 -23.89 -14.30 -3.79
CA ALA A 221 -24.48 -15.60 -4.17
C ALA A 221 -23.85 -16.77 -3.39
N MET A 222 -22.52 -16.75 -3.19
CA MET A 222 -21.82 -17.77 -2.41
C MET A 222 -22.15 -17.66 -0.91
N TYR A 223 -22.32 -16.43 -0.44
CA TYR A 223 -22.68 -16.10 0.93
C TYR A 223 -24.03 -16.70 1.33
N LYS A 224 -25.06 -16.61 0.47
CA LYS A 224 -26.39 -17.20 0.72
C LYS A 224 -26.36 -18.73 0.86
N TYR A 225 -25.40 -19.41 0.22
CA TYR A 225 -25.30 -20.88 0.28
C TYR A 225 -24.60 -21.39 1.55
N LYS A 226 -23.74 -20.57 2.17
CA LYS A 226 -22.93 -20.95 3.34
C LYS A 226 -23.38 -20.30 4.65
N ASP A 227 -24.19 -19.25 4.58
CA ASP A 227 -24.70 -18.58 5.76
C ASP A 227 -25.76 -19.42 6.49
N ARG A 228 -25.67 -19.45 7.82
CA ARG A 228 -26.63 -20.08 8.72
C ARG A 228 -27.43 -19.02 9.50
N GLY A 229 -27.59 -17.83 8.93
CA GLY A 229 -28.32 -16.69 9.49
C GLY A 229 -27.49 -15.81 10.44
N GLY A 230 -26.17 -15.90 10.40
CA GLY A 230 -25.28 -15.26 11.38
C GLY A 230 -24.17 -14.41 10.79
N LEU A 231 -23.86 -14.56 9.50
CA LEU A 231 -22.89 -13.70 8.83
C LEU A 231 -23.53 -12.32 8.55
N LYS A 232 -22.71 -11.28 8.39
CA LYS A 232 -23.15 -9.95 7.94
C LYS A 232 -22.55 -9.64 6.57
N LYS A 233 -23.30 -8.93 5.71
CA LYS A 233 -22.82 -8.51 4.38
C LYS A 233 -21.94 -7.26 4.57
N PRO A 234 -20.63 -7.31 4.28
CA PRO A 234 -19.77 -6.15 4.43
C PRO A 234 -20.08 -5.08 3.38
N CYS A 235 -19.83 -3.81 3.70
CA CYS A 235 -19.76 -2.74 2.70
C CYS A 235 -18.45 -2.82 1.91
N ASP A 236 -18.38 -2.10 0.78
CA ASP A 236 -17.22 -2.15 -0.12
C ASP A 236 -15.95 -1.61 0.56
N ASP A 237 -16.02 -0.49 1.28
CA ASP A 237 -14.88 0.10 1.97
C ASP A 237 -14.29 -0.83 3.04
N PHE A 238 -15.16 -1.49 3.83
CA PHE A 238 -14.70 -2.46 4.81
C PHE A 238 -14.06 -3.69 4.16
N PHE A 239 -14.63 -4.15 3.05
CA PHE A 239 -14.04 -5.23 2.27
C PHE A 239 -12.65 -4.86 1.74
N PHE A 240 -12.49 -3.65 1.17
CA PHE A 240 -11.20 -3.18 0.68
C PHE A 240 -10.18 -2.99 1.81
N MET A 241 -10.59 -2.49 2.97
CA MET A 241 -9.73 -2.42 4.15
C MET A 241 -9.19 -3.79 4.56
N VAL A 242 -10.05 -4.81 4.67
CA VAL A 242 -9.64 -6.18 5.02
C VAL A 242 -8.79 -6.83 3.92
N ARG A 243 -9.03 -6.49 2.64
CA ARG A 243 -8.18 -6.92 1.53
C ARG A 243 -6.76 -6.36 1.68
N GLU A 244 -6.62 -5.12 2.12
CA GLU A 244 -5.31 -4.53 2.41
C GLU A 244 -4.61 -5.18 3.60
N PHE A 245 -5.36 -5.64 4.63
CA PHE A 245 -4.77 -6.43 5.70
C PHE A 245 -4.09 -7.69 5.14
N GLU A 246 -4.76 -8.41 4.24
CA GLU A 246 -4.21 -9.61 3.60
C GLU A 246 -2.99 -9.28 2.72
N ASN A 247 -3.03 -8.18 1.97
CA ASN A 247 -1.89 -7.73 1.17
C ASN A 247 -0.65 -7.49 2.05
N VAL A 248 -0.81 -6.78 3.17
CA VAL A 248 0.27 -6.53 4.12
C VAL A 248 0.80 -7.84 4.70
N VAL A 249 -0.09 -8.75 5.14
CA VAL A 249 0.33 -10.05 5.68
C VAL A 249 1.09 -10.88 4.65
N ARG A 250 0.62 -10.97 3.40
CA ARG A 250 1.30 -11.74 2.34
C ARG A 250 2.70 -11.23 2.04
N LYS A 251 2.94 -9.91 2.16
CA LYS A 251 4.28 -9.33 1.96
C LYS A 251 5.27 -9.71 3.05
N GLN A 252 4.78 -9.89 4.27
CA GLN A 252 5.62 -10.19 5.43
C GLN A 252 5.79 -11.70 5.67
N VAL A 253 4.79 -12.50 5.29
CA VAL A 253 4.76 -13.94 5.54
C VAL A 253 5.14 -14.71 4.28
N ASN A 254 6.40 -15.15 4.21
CA ASN A 254 6.80 -16.13 3.20
C ASN A 254 6.27 -17.53 3.58
N HIS A 255 5.23 -18.00 2.89
CA HIS A 255 4.61 -19.30 3.15
C HIS A 255 5.53 -20.51 2.88
N THR A 256 6.65 -20.34 2.17
CA THR A 256 7.66 -21.39 1.95
C THR A 256 8.71 -21.48 3.07
N GLN A 257 8.84 -20.43 3.89
CA GLN A 257 9.79 -20.34 5.00
C GLN A 257 9.13 -19.64 6.19
N ILE A 258 8.15 -20.30 6.80
CA ILE A 258 7.45 -19.76 7.99
C ILE A 258 8.42 -19.81 9.18
N HIS A 259 9.19 -18.74 9.37
CA HIS A 259 10.01 -18.55 10.56
C HIS A 259 9.17 -17.96 11.68
N ALA A 260 9.32 -18.44 12.92
CA ALA A 260 8.52 -17.99 14.08
C ALA A 260 8.54 -16.47 14.31
N LYS A 261 9.57 -15.76 13.85
CA LYS A 261 9.67 -14.29 13.92
C LYS A 261 8.76 -13.56 12.92
N SER A 262 8.49 -14.14 11.74
CA SER A 262 7.66 -13.54 10.69
C SER A 262 6.16 -13.44 11.02
N PHE A 263 5.75 -13.99 12.16
CA PHE A 263 4.34 -14.08 12.58
C PHE A 263 4.09 -13.46 13.96
N LEU A 264 4.96 -12.55 14.40
CA LEU A 264 4.72 -11.79 15.63
C LEU A 264 3.47 -10.93 15.41
N LYS A 265 2.40 -11.22 16.16
CA LYS A 265 1.11 -10.52 16.08
C LYS A 265 1.29 -9.00 16.17
N THR A 266 2.18 -8.54 17.05
CA THR A 266 2.49 -7.12 17.25
C THR A 266 3.12 -6.50 16.01
N GLU A 267 4.11 -7.15 15.40
CA GLU A 267 4.77 -6.63 14.20
C GLU A 267 3.83 -6.61 12.99
N LEU A 268 2.98 -7.63 12.83
CA LEU A 268 1.96 -7.63 11.79
C LEU A 268 0.88 -6.57 12.05
N MET A 269 0.48 -6.36 13.30
CA MET A 269 -0.45 -5.30 13.69
C MET A 269 0.13 -3.94 13.31
N ASP A 270 1.36 -3.63 13.74
CA ASP A 270 2.02 -2.35 13.48
C ASP A 270 2.12 -2.08 11.97
N ASN A 271 2.54 -3.09 11.18
CA ASN A 271 2.63 -2.96 9.73
C ASN A 271 1.26 -2.73 9.05
N ILE A 272 0.19 -3.35 9.55
CA ILE A 272 -1.16 -3.14 9.02
C ILE A 272 -1.65 -1.74 9.40
N MET A 273 -1.44 -1.32 10.65
CA MET A 273 -1.80 0.01 11.16
C MET A 273 -1.06 1.11 10.39
N ASP A 274 0.19 0.88 9.99
CA ASP A 274 1.00 1.84 9.22
C ASP A 274 0.62 1.95 7.74
N SER A 275 -0.21 1.04 7.22
CA SER A 275 -0.63 1.07 5.82
C SER A 275 -1.49 2.29 5.50
N PHE A 276 -1.06 3.08 4.51
CA PHE A 276 -1.80 4.25 4.04
C PHE A 276 -3.24 3.91 3.63
N MET A 277 -3.44 2.82 2.89
CA MET A 277 -4.77 2.41 2.43
C MET A 277 -5.66 1.99 3.60
N VAL A 278 -5.09 1.35 4.63
CA VAL A 278 -5.82 1.00 5.85
C VAL A 278 -6.29 2.26 6.57
N LYS A 279 -5.40 3.24 6.75
CA LYS A 279 -5.74 4.54 7.37
C LYS A 279 -6.81 5.29 6.58
N HIS A 280 -6.74 5.21 5.24
CA HIS A 280 -7.74 5.84 4.37
C HIS A 280 -9.13 5.23 4.57
N TYR A 281 -9.27 3.91 4.52
CA TYR A 281 -10.57 3.26 4.71
C TYR A 281 -11.07 3.32 6.16
N SER A 282 -10.17 3.26 7.14
CA SER A 282 -10.56 3.40 8.55
C SER A 282 -11.11 4.78 8.84
N ALA A 283 -10.55 5.84 8.26
CA ALA A 283 -11.08 7.19 8.38
C ALA A 283 -12.52 7.29 7.86
N ILE A 284 -12.82 6.66 6.72
CA ILE A 284 -14.18 6.64 6.14
C ILE A 284 -15.15 5.82 6.99
N LEU A 285 -14.73 4.65 7.47
CA LEU A 285 -15.61 3.69 8.16
C LEU A 285 -15.90 4.08 9.61
N PHE A 286 -14.93 4.72 10.26
CA PHE A 286 -14.94 5.08 11.67
C PHE A 286 -15.10 6.58 11.89
N GLU A 287 -15.45 7.35 10.86
CA GLU A 287 -15.79 8.76 11.03
C GLU A 287 -17.06 8.88 11.87
N SER A 288 -16.92 9.45 13.06
CA SER A 288 -18.01 10.00 13.84
C SER A 288 -17.60 11.42 14.29
N GLU A 289 -18.57 12.32 14.38
CA GLU A 289 -18.34 13.74 14.70
C GLU A 289 -17.81 13.94 16.15
N ASP A 290 -17.95 12.92 17.00
CA ASP A 290 -17.69 13.02 18.45
C ASP A 290 -16.55 12.12 18.96
N ASP A 291 -15.98 11.21 18.15
CA ASP A 291 -14.93 10.29 18.62
C ASP A 291 -13.52 10.89 18.50
N GLU A 292 -12.76 10.79 19.59
CA GLU A 292 -11.31 11.05 19.61
C GLU A 292 -10.55 10.07 18.70
N GLU A 293 -9.42 10.52 18.15
CA GLU A 293 -8.53 9.72 17.28
C GLU A 293 -8.13 8.38 17.93
N SER A 294 -7.95 8.37 19.25
CA SER A 294 -7.62 7.19 20.06
C SER A 294 -8.70 6.10 20.02
N GLU A 295 -9.98 6.46 20.02
CA GLU A 295 -11.07 5.48 19.91
C GLU A 295 -11.16 4.90 18.49
N LYS A 296 -10.83 5.68 17.46
CA LYS A 296 -10.77 5.21 16.07
C LYS A 296 -9.68 4.17 15.87
N GLU A 297 -8.51 4.38 16.47
CA GLU A 297 -7.43 3.39 16.50
C GLU A 297 -7.90 2.10 17.18
N HIS A 298 -8.61 2.17 18.31
CA HIS A 298 -9.13 0.97 18.98
C HIS A 298 -10.14 0.17 18.15
N TYR A 299 -10.98 0.82 17.34
CA TYR A 299 -11.87 0.10 16.41
C TYR A 299 -11.09 -0.65 15.32
N LEU A 300 -10.03 -0.01 14.81
CA LEU A 300 -9.16 -0.61 13.81
C LEU A 300 -8.38 -1.79 14.39
N GLU A 301 -7.78 -1.62 15.58
CA GLU A 301 -7.10 -2.68 16.32
C GLU A 301 -8.00 -3.90 16.51
N ASP A 302 -9.25 -3.68 16.94
CA ASP A 302 -10.24 -4.75 17.11
C ASP A 302 -10.50 -5.53 15.81
N CYS A 303 -10.59 -4.82 14.68
CA CYS A 303 -10.77 -5.45 13.36
C CYS A 303 -9.56 -6.30 12.98
N ILE A 304 -8.35 -5.75 13.14
CA ILE A 304 -7.10 -6.41 12.80
C ILE A 304 -6.88 -7.63 13.71
N ASP A 305 -7.22 -7.53 14.99
CA ASP A 305 -7.11 -8.62 15.96
C ASP A 305 -7.93 -9.84 15.53
N TYR A 306 -9.19 -9.63 15.14
CA TYR A 306 -10.02 -10.72 14.61
C TYR A 306 -9.46 -11.28 13.31
N PHE A 307 -8.98 -10.43 12.41
CA PHE A 307 -8.38 -10.85 11.15
C PHE A 307 -7.12 -11.71 11.37
N LEU A 308 -6.16 -11.22 12.13
CA LEU A 308 -4.91 -11.91 12.45
C LEU A 308 -5.16 -13.20 13.22
N THR A 309 -6.18 -13.25 14.08
CA THR A 309 -6.59 -14.48 14.77
C THR A 309 -7.04 -15.55 13.77
N VAL A 310 -7.95 -15.21 12.85
CA VAL A 310 -8.43 -16.14 11.81
C VAL A 310 -7.26 -16.59 10.93
N ARG A 311 -6.39 -15.65 10.53
CA ARG A 311 -5.24 -15.93 9.69
C ARG A 311 -4.22 -16.83 10.39
N GLY A 312 -3.93 -16.56 11.65
CA GLY A 312 -3.04 -17.36 12.49
C GLY A 312 -3.53 -18.80 12.65
N PHE A 313 -4.82 -19.02 12.89
CA PHE A 313 -5.39 -20.37 12.92
C PHE A 313 -5.30 -21.09 11.57
N ALA A 314 -5.54 -20.38 10.46
CA ALA A 314 -5.41 -20.95 9.12
C ALA A 314 -3.98 -21.38 8.82
N VAL A 315 -2.99 -20.54 9.15
CA VAL A 315 -1.56 -20.84 8.99
C VAL A 315 -1.14 -22.00 9.89
N ALA A 316 -1.50 -21.99 11.17
CA ALA A 316 -1.20 -23.08 12.09
C ALA A 316 -1.77 -24.43 11.60
N LYS A 317 -2.99 -24.42 11.06
CA LYS A 317 -3.61 -25.61 10.46
C LYS A 317 -2.85 -26.11 9.23
N LEU A 318 -2.37 -25.20 8.38
CA LEU A 318 -1.57 -25.55 7.21
C LEU A 318 -0.23 -26.18 7.62
N VAL A 319 0.49 -25.56 8.56
CA VAL A 319 1.76 -26.06 9.10
C VAL A 319 1.56 -27.44 9.71
N ASN A 320 0.55 -27.62 10.56
CA ASN A 320 0.24 -28.92 11.17
C ASN A 320 -0.05 -30.01 10.11
N LYS A 321 -0.75 -29.65 9.02
CA LYS A 321 -1.03 -30.57 7.92
C LYS A 321 0.25 -30.95 7.17
N GLN A 322 1.13 -30.00 6.90
CA GLN A 322 2.42 -30.24 6.26
C GLN A 322 3.31 -31.13 7.13
N THR A 323 3.45 -30.82 8.43
CA THR A 323 4.21 -31.65 9.37
C THR A 323 3.64 -33.07 9.47
N ALA A 324 2.31 -33.22 9.49
CA ALA A 324 1.67 -34.54 9.51
C ALA A 324 1.88 -35.31 8.19
N GLN A 325 1.95 -34.63 7.05
CA GLN A 325 2.28 -35.24 5.75
C GLN A 325 3.74 -35.69 5.71
N SER A 326 4.68 -34.82 6.10
CA SER A 326 6.11 -35.18 6.20
C SER A 326 6.35 -36.33 7.19
N ALA A 327 5.62 -36.36 8.31
CA ALA A 327 5.69 -37.48 9.27
C ALA A 327 5.12 -38.80 8.69
N LYS A 328 4.11 -38.73 7.81
CA LYS A 328 3.57 -39.92 7.12
C LYS A 328 4.48 -40.39 6.00
N GLU A 329 5.12 -39.49 5.28
CA GLU A 329 6.13 -39.81 4.25
C GLU A 329 7.37 -40.44 4.89
N ASN A 330 7.88 -39.86 5.99
CA ASN A 330 9.01 -40.42 6.74
C ASN A 330 8.71 -41.80 7.35
N LYS A 331 7.45 -42.07 7.75
CA LYS A 331 7.03 -43.41 8.21
C LYS A 331 6.97 -44.45 7.09
N LYS A 332 6.80 -44.05 5.83
CA LYS A 332 6.82 -44.97 4.67
C LYS A 332 8.24 -45.26 4.20
N THR A 333 9.18 -44.35 4.41
CA THR A 333 10.59 -44.50 4.02
C THR A 333 11.49 -45.04 5.14
N SER A 334 11.09 -44.92 6.40
CA SER A 334 11.76 -45.60 7.50
C SER A 334 11.40 -47.09 7.47
N ALA A 335 12.36 -47.95 7.10
CA ALA A 335 12.25 -49.39 7.32
C ALA A 335 11.81 -49.63 8.77
N SER A 336 10.83 -50.51 8.99
CA SER A 336 10.35 -50.78 10.35
C SER A 336 11.53 -51.22 11.22
N LEU A 337 11.52 -50.89 12.51
CA LEU A 337 12.57 -51.34 13.43
C LEU A 337 12.83 -52.86 13.34
N ARG A 338 11.79 -53.65 13.00
CA ARG A 338 11.92 -55.09 12.73
C ARG A 338 12.69 -55.40 11.45
N ASP A 339 12.52 -54.62 10.38
CA ASP A 339 13.24 -54.81 9.12
C ASP A 339 14.69 -54.34 9.26
N ALA A 340 14.93 -53.21 9.93
CA ALA A 340 16.26 -52.73 10.26
C ALA A 340 17.04 -53.75 11.12
N LEU A 341 16.39 -54.32 12.15
CA LEU A 341 16.95 -55.40 12.97
C LEU A 341 17.22 -56.67 12.17
N LYS A 342 16.36 -57.05 11.21
CA LYS A 342 16.62 -58.19 10.33
C LYS A 342 17.84 -57.95 9.44
N THR A 343 18.00 -56.77 8.85
CA THR A 343 19.20 -56.44 8.05
C THR A 343 20.48 -56.42 8.89
N LEU A 344 20.44 -55.90 10.12
CA LEU A 344 21.58 -55.96 11.05
C LEU A 344 21.96 -57.40 11.42
N ASN A 345 20.96 -58.26 11.64
CA ASN A 345 21.17 -59.66 12.01
C ASN A 345 21.64 -60.53 10.81
N VAL A 346 21.25 -60.17 9.59
CA VAL A 346 21.76 -60.78 8.34
C VAL A 346 23.23 -60.39 8.12
N ASN A 347 23.61 -59.13 8.36
CA ASN A 347 25.00 -58.68 8.23
C ASN A 347 25.94 -59.26 9.31
N GLN A 348 25.44 -59.54 10.52
CA GLN A 348 26.26 -60.25 11.53
C GLN A 348 26.51 -61.73 11.16
N LYS A 349 25.55 -62.39 10.48
CA LYS A 349 25.74 -63.77 10.00
C LYS A 349 26.68 -63.88 8.80
N SER A 350 26.80 -62.86 7.95
CA SER A 350 27.75 -62.86 6.83
C SER A 350 29.18 -62.57 7.26
N VAL A 351 29.40 -61.77 8.32
CA VAL A 351 30.74 -61.51 8.88
C VAL A 351 31.32 -62.76 9.56
N ASN A 352 30.49 -63.55 10.25
CA ASN A 352 30.94 -64.80 10.90
C ASN A 352 31.17 -65.98 9.95
N LYS A 353 30.76 -65.89 8.68
CA LYS A 353 31.03 -66.94 7.67
C LYS A 353 32.38 -66.75 6.98
N ASN A 354 32.94 -65.55 6.95
CA ASN A 354 34.23 -65.27 6.31
C ASN A 354 35.44 -65.40 7.24
N SER A 355 35.25 -65.49 8.56
CA SER A 355 36.33 -65.71 9.53
C SER A 355 36.72 -67.19 9.72
N GLY A 356 36.06 -68.12 9.02
CA GLY A 356 36.33 -69.57 9.09
C GLY A 356 37.18 -70.13 7.94
N ALA A 357 37.60 -69.32 6.97
CA ALA A 357 38.26 -69.78 5.74
C ALA A 357 39.71 -69.26 5.59
N THR A 358 40.52 -69.37 6.65
CA THR A 358 41.98 -69.25 6.55
C THR A 358 42.68 -70.07 7.64
N ARG A 359 42.67 -71.39 7.47
CA ARG A 359 43.71 -72.29 8.00
C ARG A 359 43.94 -73.42 7.01
N LYS A 360 44.97 -73.26 6.18
CA LYS A 360 45.79 -74.35 5.65
C LYS A 360 47.24 -73.99 5.91
#